data_AF-A0A1B6MGU1-F1
#
_entry.id   AF-A0A1B6MGU1-F1
#
_cell.length_a   1.000
_cell.length_b   1.000
_cell.length_c   1.000
_cell.angle_alpha   90.00
_cell.angle_beta   90.00
_cell.angle_gamma   90.00
#
_symmetry.space_group_name_H-M   'P 1'
#
loop_
_entity.id
_entity.type
_entity.pdbx_description
1 polymer ?
#
loop_
_entity_poly.entity_id
_entity_poly.type
_entity_poly.pdbx_seq_one_letter_code
_entity_poly.pdbx_strand_id
1 'polypeptide(L)'
;PKPQLTLADILREKITEKHTEIQTQFSDNGSLQLEDVDPRVRTMYEGVRDVLAKYRSGKLPKAFKLLPKVRNWEQLLYITDPQRWSAASMYMATRIFASNLKEKMAQRFYNLVLLPRVRDDIAEYKRLNYHLYQALRKALFKPGAFMKGILLPLCESGGCTLREAIIVGSVVARNSIPMLHSAATLYRLAEMDYSGANSIFLRILLDKKYALPYRVVDAVVFHFLKFEKDKRELPVLWHQSLLTFAQR
;
A
#
# COMPACT_ATOMS: atom_id res chain seq x y z
N PRO A 1 42.99 3.51 -31.70
CA PRO A 1 43.07 3.12 -30.27
C PRO A 1 41.78 3.51 -29.53
N LYS A 2 40.91 2.53 -29.22
CA LYS A 2 39.69 2.77 -28.45
C LYS A 2 40.07 3.13 -26.99
N PRO A 3 39.49 4.18 -26.39
CA PRO A 3 39.81 4.56 -25.02
C PRO A 3 39.45 3.42 -24.06
N GLN A 4 40.39 3.05 -23.18
CA GLN A 4 40.12 2.10 -22.10
C GLN A 4 39.19 2.78 -21.08
N LEU A 5 37.94 2.34 -21.04
CA LEU A 5 36.97 2.75 -20.03
C LEU A 5 37.41 2.21 -18.66
N THR A 6 37.43 3.08 -17.65
CA THR A 6 37.84 2.67 -16.30
C THR A 6 36.71 1.90 -15.62
N LEU A 7 37.04 1.05 -14.63
CA LEU A 7 36.05 0.28 -13.88
C LEU A 7 34.98 1.18 -13.22
N ALA A 8 35.34 2.41 -12.88
CA ALA A 8 34.44 3.43 -12.35
C ALA A 8 33.43 3.95 -13.39
N ASP A 9 33.79 3.96 -14.67
CA ASP A 9 32.89 4.35 -15.76
C ASP A 9 31.86 3.25 -16.01
N ILE A 10 32.29 1.99 -16.01
CA ILE A 10 31.42 0.81 -16.16
C ILE A 10 30.44 0.70 -14.99
N LEU A 11 30.87 1.02 -13.77
CA LEU A 11 29.99 1.04 -12.59
C LEU A 11 28.98 2.19 -12.64
N ARG A 12 29.38 3.38 -13.08
CA ARG A 12 28.47 4.51 -13.26
C ARG A 12 27.44 4.23 -14.34
N GLU A 13 27.86 3.67 -15.48
CA GLU A 13 26.98 3.32 -16.59
C GLU A 13 25.93 2.28 -16.15
N LYS A 14 26.34 1.23 -15.41
CA LYS A 14 25.42 0.23 -14.84
C LYS A 14 24.46 0.77 -13.77
N ILE A 15 24.90 1.73 -12.96
CA ILE A 15 24.02 2.39 -11.97
C ILE A 15 23.01 3.28 -12.70
N THR A 16 23.42 3.93 -13.78
CA THR A 16 22.58 4.81 -14.59
C THR A 16 21.56 3.99 -15.38
N GLU A 17 21.96 2.86 -15.97
CA GLU A 17 21.08 1.88 -16.63
C GLU A 17 20.05 1.31 -15.66
N LYS A 18 20.44 0.90 -14.44
CA LYS A 18 19.48 0.43 -13.43
C LYS A 18 18.51 1.53 -12.99
N HIS A 19 18.96 2.78 -12.88
CA HIS A 19 18.08 3.90 -12.59
C HIS A 19 17.11 4.21 -13.74
N THR A 20 17.55 4.05 -14.99
CA THR A 20 16.70 4.26 -16.17
C THR A 20 15.75 3.09 -16.42
N GLU A 21 16.12 1.85 -16.13
CA GLU A 21 15.22 0.68 -16.17
C GLU A 21 14.13 0.76 -15.11
N ILE A 22 14.46 1.24 -13.91
CA ILE A 22 13.45 1.56 -12.89
C ILE A 22 12.54 2.68 -13.42
N GLN A 23 13.06 3.73 -14.03
CA GLN A 23 12.20 4.80 -14.58
C GLN A 23 11.32 4.31 -15.76
N THR A 24 11.82 3.46 -16.65
CA THR A 24 11.09 3.01 -17.84
C THR A 24 10.03 1.95 -17.52
N GLN A 25 10.26 1.05 -16.56
CA GLN A 25 9.22 0.11 -16.10
C GLN A 25 8.07 0.79 -15.33
N PHE A 26 8.26 2.02 -14.85
CA PHE A 26 7.22 2.82 -14.18
C PHE A 26 6.61 3.93 -15.06
N SER A 27 6.95 3.99 -16.35
CA SER A 27 6.49 5.06 -17.26
C SER A 27 5.08 4.87 -17.83
N ASP A 28 4.48 3.68 -17.71
CA ASP A 28 3.14 3.38 -18.24
C ASP A 28 2.01 3.53 -17.20
N ASN A 29 1.73 4.76 -16.75
CA ASN A 29 0.37 5.30 -16.52
C ASN A 29 0.35 6.71 -15.87
N GLY A 30 0.97 7.67 -16.55
CA GLY A 30 0.85 9.09 -16.21
C GLY A 30 2.12 9.60 -15.57
N SER A 31 3.11 9.86 -16.43
CA SER A 31 4.16 10.82 -16.13
C SER A 31 3.55 12.03 -15.45
N LEU A 32 4.02 12.31 -14.24
CA LEU A 32 3.79 13.60 -13.59
C LEU A 32 4.36 14.65 -14.55
N GLN A 33 3.52 15.21 -15.43
CA GLN A 33 3.85 16.47 -16.08
C GLN A 33 3.98 17.46 -14.93
N LEU A 34 5.23 17.77 -14.57
CA LEU A 34 5.54 18.86 -13.66
C LEU A 34 5.16 20.14 -14.41
N GLU A 35 3.86 20.48 -14.40
CA GLU A 35 3.41 21.81 -14.80
C GLU A 35 4.19 22.82 -13.97
N ASP A 36 4.62 23.93 -14.56
CA ASP A 36 5.31 24.96 -13.80
C ASP A 36 4.36 25.53 -12.73
N VAL A 37 4.51 25.05 -11.50
CA VAL A 37 3.74 25.54 -10.35
C VAL A 37 4.24 26.94 -10.04
N ASP A 38 3.30 27.89 -9.96
CA ASP A 38 3.59 29.27 -9.57
C ASP A 38 4.55 29.31 -8.36
N PRO A 39 5.68 30.05 -8.45
CA PRO A 39 6.67 30.13 -7.39
C PRO A 39 6.08 30.46 -6.01
N ARG A 40 5.02 31.27 -5.94
CA ARG A 40 4.35 31.62 -4.68
C ARG A 40 3.65 30.42 -4.06
N VAL A 41 3.01 29.60 -4.89
CA VAL A 41 2.33 28.36 -4.46
C VAL A 41 3.37 27.36 -3.96
N ARG A 42 4.51 27.26 -4.65
CA ARG A 42 5.64 26.44 -4.21
C ARG A 42 6.14 26.84 -2.83
N THR A 43 6.49 28.11 -2.62
CA THR A 43 6.97 28.61 -1.31
C THR A 43 5.95 28.38 -0.20
N MET A 44 4.65 28.53 -0.49
CA MET A 44 3.59 28.23 0.48
C MET A 44 3.57 26.74 0.87
N TYR A 45 3.66 25.81 -0.08
CA TYR A 45 3.67 24.37 0.22
C TYR A 45 4.98 23.88 0.85
N GLU A 46 6.10 24.54 0.57
CA GLU A 46 7.36 24.33 1.31
C GLU A 46 7.21 24.73 2.78
N GLY A 47 6.54 25.84 3.09
CA GLY A 47 6.18 26.18 4.47
C GLY A 47 5.28 25.13 5.13
N VAL A 48 4.35 24.55 4.37
CA VAL A 48 3.48 23.45 4.85
C VAL A 48 4.29 22.19 5.13
N ARG A 49 5.29 21.84 4.30
CA ARG A 49 6.21 20.71 4.52
C ARG A 49 6.84 20.79 5.90
N ASP A 50 7.42 21.94 6.23
CA ASP A 50 8.17 22.13 7.48
C ASP A 50 7.27 22.02 8.72
N VAL A 51 6.00 22.44 8.60
CA VAL A 51 4.98 22.23 9.62
C VAL A 51 4.62 20.75 9.75
N LEU A 52 4.40 20.04 8.64
CA LEU A 52 4.01 18.62 8.65
C LEU A 52 5.11 17.69 9.19
N ALA A 53 6.38 18.07 9.05
CA ALA A 53 7.50 17.34 9.63
C ALA A 53 7.48 17.37 11.18
N LYS A 54 7.07 18.51 11.78
CA LYS A 54 7.09 18.72 13.24
C LYS A 54 5.73 18.57 13.92
N TYR A 55 4.66 18.44 13.14
CA TYR A 55 3.29 18.40 13.64
C TYR A 55 3.05 17.23 14.59
N ARG A 56 2.38 17.52 15.72
CA ARG A 56 1.93 16.50 16.70
C ARG A 56 0.43 16.55 16.94
N SER A 57 -0.13 17.75 17.10
CA SER A 57 -1.54 17.98 17.40
C SER A 57 -2.00 19.35 16.88
N GLY A 58 -3.31 19.59 16.93
CA GLY A 58 -3.90 20.88 16.53
C GLY A 58 -4.45 20.89 15.10
N LYS A 59 -4.76 22.09 14.59
CA LYS A 59 -5.37 22.26 13.27
C LYS A 59 -4.29 22.22 12.18
N LEU A 60 -4.51 21.41 11.14
CA LEU A 60 -3.65 21.44 9.95
C LEU A 60 -3.84 22.74 9.14
N PRO A 61 -2.78 23.19 8.42
CA PRO A 61 -2.84 24.34 7.53
C PRO A 61 -4.01 24.26 6.54
N LYS A 62 -4.66 25.39 6.26
CA LYS A 62 -5.81 25.45 5.33
C LYS A 62 -5.41 24.99 3.93
N ALA A 63 -4.24 25.38 3.45
CA ALA A 63 -3.70 24.95 2.16
C ALA A 63 -3.65 23.42 2.04
N PHE A 64 -3.15 22.72 3.06
CA PHE A 64 -3.10 21.26 3.08
C PHE A 64 -4.49 20.61 3.00
N LYS A 65 -5.48 21.17 3.72
CA LYS A 65 -6.86 20.64 3.69
C LYS A 65 -7.54 20.82 2.33
N LEU A 66 -7.07 21.75 1.51
CA LEU A 66 -7.59 21.99 0.17
C LEU A 66 -6.98 21.07 -0.89
N LEU A 67 -5.82 20.43 -0.61
CA LEU A 67 -5.13 19.54 -1.54
C LEU A 67 -6.05 18.54 -2.26
N PRO A 68 -6.96 17.80 -1.58
CA PRO A 68 -7.81 16.81 -2.26
C PRO A 68 -8.78 17.39 -3.29
N LYS A 69 -9.02 18.71 -3.27
CA LYS A 69 -9.95 19.39 -4.18
C LYS A 69 -9.25 19.94 -5.42
N VAL A 70 -7.92 20.01 -5.42
CA VAL A 70 -7.13 20.55 -6.52
C VAL A 70 -6.89 19.46 -7.57
N ARG A 71 -6.87 19.82 -8.86
CA ARG A 71 -6.63 18.87 -9.97
C ARG A 71 -5.22 18.27 -9.91
N ASN A 72 -4.19 19.11 -9.73
CA ASN A 72 -2.78 18.71 -9.64
C ASN A 72 -2.33 18.39 -8.20
N TRP A 73 -3.19 17.73 -7.41
CA TRP A 73 -2.91 17.44 -6.00
C TRP A 73 -1.65 16.58 -5.78
N GLU A 74 -1.32 15.67 -6.70
CA GLU A 74 -0.13 14.81 -6.59
C GLU A 74 1.17 15.61 -6.65
N GLN A 75 1.22 16.61 -7.54
CA GLN A 75 2.38 17.48 -7.68
C GLN A 75 2.56 18.36 -6.44
N LEU A 76 1.48 18.95 -5.93
CA LEU A 76 1.52 19.76 -4.72
C LEU A 76 1.86 18.90 -3.49
N LEU A 77 1.38 17.66 -3.45
CA LEU A 77 1.72 16.70 -2.41
C LEU A 77 3.21 16.33 -2.45
N TYR A 78 3.81 16.20 -3.63
CA TYR A 78 5.24 15.95 -3.78
C TYR A 78 6.08 17.07 -3.16
N ILE A 79 5.70 18.34 -3.36
CA ILE A 79 6.38 19.51 -2.76
C ILE A 79 6.35 19.45 -1.23
N THR A 80 5.27 18.90 -0.64
CA THR A 80 5.15 18.76 0.81
C THR A 80 6.02 17.65 1.42
N ASP A 81 6.81 16.94 0.61
CA ASP A 81 7.75 15.87 1.00
C ASP A 81 7.16 14.86 2.01
N PRO A 82 6.26 13.96 1.54
CA PRO A 82 5.55 13.03 2.42
C PRO A 82 6.45 12.07 3.20
N GLN A 83 7.68 11.83 2.74
CA GLN A 83 8.65 10.97 3.43
C GLN A 83 9.05 11.55 4.79
N ARG A 84 9.16 12.88 4.89
CA ARG A 84 9.56 13.58 6.12
C ARG A 84 8.42 13.88 7.09
N TRP A 85 7.19 13.53 6.75
CA TRP A 85 6.06 13.81 7.62
C TRP A 85 6.17 13.07 8.96
N SER A 86 5.70 13.71 10.02
CA SER A 86 5.53 13.00 11.29
C SER A 86 4.46 11.90 11.17
N ALA A 87 4.51 10.90 12.04
CA ALA A 87 3.47 9.86 12.07
C ALA A 87 2.06 10.45 12.35
N ALA A 88 1.99 11.52 13.15
CA ALA A 88 0.73 12.24 13.41
C ALA A 88 0.21 12.96 12.15
N SER A 89 1.09 13.55 11.35
CA SER A 89 0.74 14.14 10.05
C SER A 89 0.20 13.10 9.09
N MET A 90 0.85 11.94 8.99
CA MET A 90 0.38 10.82 8.16
C MET A 90 -1.04 10.38 8.53
N TYR A 91 -1.36 10.30 9.82
CA TYR A 91 -2.72 9.99 10.29
C TYR A 91 -3.74 11.05 9.85
N MET A 92 -3.44 12.33 10.11
CA MET A 92 -4.36 13.41 9.77
C MET A 92 -4.54 13.57 8.26
N ALA A 93 -3.46 13.41 7.50
CA ALA A 93 -3.46 13.39 6.05
C ALA A 93 -4.36 12.26 5.53
N THR A 94 -4.12 11.04 5.98
CA THR A 94 -4.93 9.87 5.58
C THR A 94 -6.40 10.10 5.88
N ARG A 95 -6.75 10.69 7.02
CA ARG A 95 -8.13 11.02 7.36
C ARG A 95 -8.76 12.03 6.38
N ILE A 96 -8.02 13.06 5.96
CA ILE A 96 -8.48 14.07 5.01
C ILE A 96 -8.61 13.49 3.59
N PHE A 97 -7.61 12.76 3.14
CA PHE A 97 -7.59 12.15 1.81
C PHE A 97 -8.65 11.05 1.68
N ALA A 98 -8.79 10.20 2.70
CA ALA A 98 -9.81 9.16 2.74
C ALA A 98 -11.24 9.71 2.75
N SER A 99 -11.49 10.92 3.26
CA SER A 99 -12.83 11.51 3.22
C SER A 99 -13.12 12.29 1.94
N ASN A 100 -12.13 12.99 1.39
CA ASN A 100 -12.36 13.96 0.30
C ASN A 100 -11.99 13.45 -1.10
N LEU A 101 -11.05 12.51 -1.24
CA LEU A 101 -10.67 12.00 -2.55
C LEU A 101 -11.69 11.00 -3.12
N LYS A 102 -11.76 10.96 -4.46
CA LYS A 102 -12.39 9.86 -5.20
C LYS A 102 -11.62 8.57 -4.99
N GLU A 103 -12.29 7.43 -5.13
CA GLU A 103 -11.72 6.11 -4.81
C GLU A 103 -10.40 5.82 -5.54
N LYS A 104 -10.32 6.09 -6.86
CA LYS A 104 -9.09 5.92 -7.65
C LYS A 104 -7.94 6.81 -7.17
N MET A 105 -8.24 8.05 -6.77
CA MET A 105 -7.22 8.98 -6.27
C MET A 105 -6.75 8.57 -4.86
N ALA A 106 -7.67 8.13 -4.00
CA ALA A 106 -7.33 7.59 -2.68
C ALA A 106 -6.45 6.34 -2.78
N GLN A 107 -6.73 5.47 -3.75
CA GLN A 107 -5.89 4.30 -4.04
C GLN A 107 -4.45 4.73 -4.40
N ARG A 108 -4.27 5.76 -5.24
CA ARG A 108 -2.93 6.29 -5.57
C ARG A 108 -2.22 6.84 -4.34
N PHE A 109 -2.91 7.63 -3.51
CA PHE A 109 -2.34 8.12 -2.25
C PHE A 109 -1.91 6.98 -1.32
N TYR A 110 -2.72 5.92 -1.22
CA TYR A 110 -2.38 4.77 -0.39
C TYR A 110 -1.16 4.01 -0.91
N ASN A 111 -1.08 3.78 -2.22
CA ASN A 111 0.02 3.04 -2.83
C ASN A 111 1.34 3.84 -2.80
N LEU A 112 1.29 5.13 -3.13
CA LEU A 112 2.51 5.95 -3.29
C LEU A 112 3.04 6.55 -2.00
N VAL A 113 2.18 6.75 -0.98
CA VAL A 113 2.55 7.48 0.24
C VAL A 113 2.36 6.65 1.50
N LEU A 114 1.17 6.10 1.71
CA LEU A 114 0.86 5.40 2.97
C LEU A 114 1.54 4.03 3.07
N LEU A 115 1.50 3.23 2.00
CA LEU A 115 2.04 1.88 1.99
C LEU A 115 3.57 1.87 2.19
N PRO A 116 4.40 2.63 1.44
CA PRO A 116 5.84 2.65 1.65
C PRO A 116 6.20 3.08 3.07
N ARG A 117 5.54 4.13 3.58
CA ARG A 117 5.77 4.62 4.93
C ARG A 117 5.47 3.59 6.03
N VAL A 118 4.43 2.77 5.85
CA VAL A 118 4.09 1.68 6.78
C VAL A 118 5.15 0.57 6.72
N ARG A 119 5.65 0.24 5.52
CA ARG A 119 6.69 -0.77 5.34
C ARG A 119 8.01 -0.33 5.96
N ASP A 120 8.41 0.92 5.76
CA ASP A 120 9.62 1.49 6.33
C ASP A 120 9.60 1.44 7.87
N ASP A 121 8.51 1.85 8.50
CA ASP A 121 8.36 1.87 9.97
C ASP A 121 8.40 0.44 10.55
N ILE A 122 7.79 -0.54 9.87
CA ILE A 122 7.84 -1.95 10.28
C ILE A 122 9.24 -2.54 10.07
N ALA A 123 9.92 -2.20 8.98
CA ALA A 123 11.26 -2.67 8.68
C ALA A 123 12.27 -2.15 9.71
N GLU A 124 12.18 -0.88 10.09
CA GLU A 124 13.07 -0.20 11.04
C GLU A 124 12.79 -0.60 12.49
N TYR A 125 11.56 -0.42 12.97
CA TYR A 125 11.23 -0.59 14.40
C TYR A 125 10.70 -1.97 14.76
N LYS A 126 10.44 -2.84 13.78
CA LYS A 126 9.80 -4.17 13.96
C LYS A 126 8.42 -4.11 14.64
N ARG A 127 7.83 -2.93 14.76
CA ARG A 127 6.49 -2.65 15.29
C ARG A 127 5.98 -1.41 14.58
N LEU A 128 4.66 -1.30 14.40
CA LEU A 128 4.07 -0.14 13.74
C LEU A 128 3.72 0.95 14.75
N ASN A 129 4.06 2.19 14.44
CA ASN A 129 3.65 3.36 15.20
C ASN A 129 2.13 3.44 15.34
N TYR A 130 1.64 3.85 16.52
CA TYR A 130 0.22 3.99 16.81
C TYR A 130 -0.53 4.89 15.81
N HIS A 131 0.05 6.04 15.43
CA HIS A 131 -0.60 6.94 14.48
C HIS A 131 -0.70 6.33 13.08
N LEU A 132 0.31 5.59 12.63
CA LEU A 132 0.28 4.88 11.35
C LEU A 132 -0.75 3.74 11.38
N TYR A 133 -0.87 3.03 12.50
CA TYR A 133 -1.92 2.03 12.68
C TYR A 133 -3.33 2.66 12.61
N GLN A 134 -3.53 3.82 13.26
CA GLN A 134 -4.79 4.57 13.12
C GLN A 134 -4.99 5.11 11.70
N ALA A 135 -3.92 5.43 10.96
CA ALA A 135 -3.99 5.85 9.57
C ALA A 135 -4.54 4.70 8.70
N LEU A 136 -4.02 3.48 8.85
CA LEU A 136 -4.54 2.29 8.17
C LEU A 136 -6.03 2.05 8.49
N ARG A 137 -6.42 2.17 9.75
CA ARG A 137 -7.85 2.05 10.14
C ARG A 137 -8.73 3.10 9.49
N LYS A 138 -8.23 4.33 9.29
CA LYS A 138 -8.96 5.39 8.58
C LYS A 138 -8.96 5.19 7.08
N ALA A 139 -7.89 4.66 6.50
CA ALA A 139 -7.83 4.33 5.08
C ALA A 139 -8.93 3.31 4.67
N LEU A 140 -9.25 2.38 5.57
CA LEU A 140 -10.27 1.35 5.36
C LEU A 140 -11.71 1.90 5.25
N PHE A 141 -11.96 3.18 5.58
CA PHE A 141 -13.25 3.83 5.31
C PHE A 141 -13.58 3.88 3.80
N LYS A 142 -12.57 3.74 2.94
CA LYS A 142 -12.73 3.47 1.51
C LYS A 142 -12.18 2.08 1.19
N PRO A 143 -12.98 1.01 1.38
CA PRO A 143 -12.50 -0.37 1.31
C PRO A 143 -11.90 -0.73 -0.06
N GLY A 144 -12.54 -0.37 -1.18
CA GLY A 144 -11.98 -0.70 -2.51
C GLY A 144 -10.63 -0.04 -2.80
N ALA A 145 -10.43 1.21 -2.35
CA ALA A 145 -9.14 1.89 -2.41
C ALA A 145 -8.10 1.22 -1.48
N PHE A 146 -8.50 0.80 -0.26
CA PHE A 146 -7.61 0.10 0.66
C PHE A 146 -7.15 -1.25 0.11
N MET A 147 -8.07 -2.05 -0.43
CA MET A 147 -7.74 -3.38 -0.96
C MET A 147 -6.79 -3.28 -2.16
N LYS A 148 -7.09 -2.41 -3.13
CA LYS A 148 -6.28 -2.24 -4.34
C LYS A 148 -5.03 -1.38 -4.15
N GLY A 149 -4.99 -0.56 -3.10
CA GLY A 149 -3.89 0.39 -2.85
C GLY A 149 -2.93 -0.05 -1.75
N ILE A 150 -3.34 -0.96 -0.86
CA ILE A 150 -2.53 -1.44 0.26
C ILE A 150 -2.42 -2.95 0.24
N LEU A 151 -3.55 -3.68 0.36
CA LEU A 151 -3.51 -5.12 0.59
C LEU A 151 -2.97 -5.90 -0.61
N LEU A 152 -3.55 -5.71 -1.79
CA LEU A 152 -3.12 -6.42 -3.00
C LEU A 152 -1.69 -6.07 -3.41
N PRO A 153 -1.28 -4.78 -3.49
CA PRO A 153 0.11 -4.44 -3.82
C PRO A 153 1.12 -4.98 -2.80
N LEU A 154 0.75 -5.03 -1.51
CA LEU A 154 1.60 -5.63 -0.48
C LEU A 154 1.85 -7.11 -0.79
N CYS A 155 0.81 -7.87 -1.15
CA CYS A 155 0.91 -9.29 -1.49
C CYS A 155 1.59 -9.53 -2.85
N GLU A 156 1.29 -8.72 -3.87
CA GLU A 156 1.85 -8.82 -5.22
C GLU A 156 3.34 -8.47 -5.29
N SER A 157 3.84 -7.63 -4.36
CA SER A 157 5.25 -7.23 -4.34
C SER A 157 6.23 -8.39 -4.09
N GLY A 158 5.75 -9.56 -3.67
CA GLY A 158 6.59 -10.74 -3.31
C GLY A 158 7.43 -10.57 -2.04
N GLY A 159 7.68 -9.34 -1.61
CA GLY A 159 8.44 -9.02 -0.40
C GLY A 159 7.61 -8.90 0.87
N CYS A 160 6.36 -9.35 0.90
CA CYS A 160 5.50 -9.25 2.08
C CYS A 160 5.99 -10.16 3.20
N THR A 161 6.42 -9.57 4.31
CA THR A 161 6.85 -10.33 5.49
C THR A 161 5.65 -10.78 6.33
N LEU A 162 5.81 -11.86 7.09
CA LEU A 162 4.77 -12.33 8.02
C LEU A 162 4.36 -11.24 9.03
N ARG A 163 5.30 -10.38 9.44
CA ARG A 163 5.03 -9.31 10.39
C ARG A 163 4.19 -8.18 9.79
N GLU A 164 4.49 -7.77 8.55
CA GLU A 164 3.64 -6.84 7.81
C GLU A 164 2.22 -7.41 7.64
N ALA A 165 2.12 -8.68 7.25
CA ALA A 165 0.84 -9.36 7.06
C ALA A 165 0.00 -9.44 8.34
N ILE A 166 0.61 -9.76 9.49
CA ILE A 166 -0.09 -9.77 10.79
C ILE A 166 -0.59 -8.38 11.16
N ILE A 167 0.24 -7.34 11.00
CA ILE A 167 -0.13 -5.97 11.37
C ILE A 167 -1.27 -5.45 10.48
N VAL A 168 -1.11 -5.52 9.16
CA VAL A 168 -2.15 -5.06 8.22
C VAL A 168 -3.39 -5.94 8.31
N GLY A 169 -3.21 -7.26 8.46
CA GLY A 169 -4.29 -8.21 8.67
C GLY A 169 -5.10 -7.92 9.92
N SER A 170 -4.47 -7.48 11.02
CA SER A 170 -5.19 -7.12 12.25
C SER A 170 -6.14 -5.92 12.07
N VAL A 171 -5.79 -4.98 11.17
CA VAL A 171 -6.67 -3.86 10.80
C VAL A 171 -7.90 -4.38 10.05
N VAL A 172 -7.70 -5.28 9.09
CA VAL A 172 -8.77 -5.92 8.32
C VAL A 172 -9.68 -6.74 9.24
N ALA A 173 -9.10 -7.54 10.14
CA ALA A 173 -9.83 -8.40 11.07
C ALA A 173 -10.73 -7.62 12.02
N ARG A 174 -10.25 -6.50 12.57
CA ARG A 174 -10.97 -5.70 13.59
C ARG A 174 -12.05 -4.78 13.04
N ASN A 175 -12.04 -4.50 11.75
CA ASN A 175 -12.97 -3.55 11.13
C ASN A 175 -13.97 -4.27 10.22
N SER A 176 -15.21 -3.78 10.14
CA SER A 176 -16.20 -4.30 9.20
C SER A 176 -15.91 -3.82 7.78
N ILE A 177 -16.04 -4.71 6.79
CA ILE A 177 -15.74 -4.44 5.38
C ILE A 177 -16.92 -4.94 4.55
N PRO A 178 -17.42 -4.19 3.56
CA PRO A 178 -18.49 -4.68 2.71
C PRO A 178 -18.13 -6.00 2.02
N MET A 179 -19.10 -6.91 1.94
CA MET A 179 -18.92 -8.27 1.41
C MET A 179 -18.30 -8.27 0.00
N LEU A 180 -18.79 -7.43 -0.92
CA LEU A 180 -18.32 -7.41 -2.31
C LEU A 180 -16.83 -7.09 -2.44
N HIS A 181 -16.32 -6.14 -1.63
CA HIS A 181 -14.90 -5.81 -1.64
C HIS A 181 -14.06 -6.93 -1.02
N SER A 182 -14.57 -7.57 0.04
CA SER A 182 -13.92 -8.71 0.67
C SER A 182 -13.85 -9.91 -0.29
N ALA A 183 -14.94 -10.21 -0.97
CA ALA A 183 -15.05 -11.30 -1.95
C ALA A 183 -14.12 -11.08 -3.16
N ALA A 184 -14.09 -9.87 -3.72
CA ALA A 184 -13.19 -9.54 -4.83
C ALA A 184 -11.70 -9.65 -4.43
N THR A 185 -11.37 -9.23 -3.21
CA THR A 185 -10.00 -9.34 -2.68
C THR A 185 -9.62 -10.79 -2.42
N LEU A 186 -10.53 -11.58 -1.86
CA LEU A 186 -10.35 -13.00 -1.59
C LEU A 186 -10.13 -13.78 -2.90
N TYR A 187 -10.95 -13.52 -3.92
CA TYR A 187 -10.79 -14.07 -5.26
C TYR A 187 -9.38 -13.80 -5.81
N ARG A 188 -8.95 -12.53 -5.74
CA ARG A 188 -7.65 -12.11 -6.26
C ARG A 188 -6.48 -12.72 -5.48
N LEU A 189 -6.60 -12.87 -4.16
CA LEU A 189 -5.59 -13.57 -3.33
C LEU A 189 -5.53 -15.08 -3.63
N ALA A 190 -6.65 -15.72 -3.94
CA ALA A 190 -6.70 -17.14 -4.27
C ALA A 190 -6.00 -17.46 -5.61
N GLU A 191 -6.07 -16.53 -6.57
CA GLU A 191 -5.38 -16.64 -7.86
C GLU A 191 -3.87 -16.43 -7.78
N MET A 192 -3.38 -15.68 -6.80
CA MET A 192 -1.96 -15.37 -6.64
C MET A 192 -1.11 -16.59 -6.29
N ASP A 193 0.21 -16.43 -6.50
CA ASP A 193 1.20 -17.38 -6.02
C ASP A 193 1.20 -17.50 -4.49
N TYR A 194 1.56 -18.68 -4.05
CA TYR A 194 1.56 -19.01 -2.64
C TYR A 194 2.64 -18.25 -1.86
N SER A 195 2.23 -17.59 -0.78
CA SER A 195 3.12 -17.12 0.26
C SER A 195 2.48 -17.30 1.64
N GLY A 196 3.30 -17.48 2.68
CA GLY A 196 2.79 -17.56 4.06
C GLY A 196 2.04 -16.30 4.49
N ALA A 197 2.43 -15.14 3.97
CA ALA A 197 1.71 -13.88 4.17
C ALA A 197 0.31 -13.88 3.53
N ASN A 198 0.17 -14.44 2.32
CA ASN A 198 -1.12 -14.54 1.63
C ASN A 198 -2.10 -15.43 2.41
N SER A 199 -1.63 -16.53 3.01
CA SER A 199 -2.47 -17.38 3.87
C SER A 199 -3.06 -16.64 5.08
N ILE A 200 -2.33 -15.68 5.65
CA ILE A 200 -2.84 -14.86 6.76
C ILE A 200 -4.03 -14.02 6.30
N PHE A 201 -3.92 -13.36 5.15
CA PHE A 201 -5.01 -12.55 4.61
C PHE A 201 -6.21 -13.40 4.14
N LEU A 202 -5.96 -14.55 3.48
CA LEU A 202 -6.99 -15.52 3.12
C LEU A 202 -7.79 -15.93 4.35
N ARG A 203 -7.12 -16.41 5.40
CA ARG A 203 -7.76 -16.80 6.66
C ARG A 203 -8.59 -15.66 7.26
N ILE A 204 -8.02 -14.45 7.36
CA ILE A 204 -8.70 -13.30 7.95
C ILE A 204 -9.97 -12.90 7.18
N LEU A 205 -9.95 -12.98 5.85
CA LEU A 205 -11.11 -12.68 5.03
C LEU A 205 -12.17 -13.79 5.12
N LEU A 206 -11.77 -15.05 5.21
CA LEU A 206 -12.67 -16.18 5.44
C LEU A 206 -13.31 -16.13 6.84
N ASP A 207 -12.55 -15.74 7.86
CA ASP A 207 -13.02 -15.53 9.24
C ASP A 207 -14.11 -14.45 9.37
N LYS A 208 -14.28 -13.59 8.35
CA LYS A 208 -15.42 -12.66 8.28
C LYS A 208 -16.76 -13.36 8.08
N LYS A 209 -16.77 -14.62 7.63
CA LYS A 209 -17.95 -15.47 7.46
C LYS A 209 -19.05 -14.86 6.60
N TYR A 210 -18.69 -14.01 5.64
CA TYR A 210 -19.64 -13.44 4.69
C TYR A 210 -20.22 -14.50 3.74
N ALA A 211 -21.39 -14.21 3.16
CA ALA A 211 -21.92 -15.00 2.05
C ALA A 211 -21.11 -14.71 0.78
N LEU A 212 -20.32 -15.68 0.33
CA LEU A 212 -19.44 -15.54 -0.82
C LEU A 212 -20.14 -15.99 -2.12
N PRO A 213 -19.92 -15.31 -3.26
CA PRO A 213 -20.36 -15.81 -4.56
C PRO A 213 -19.67 -17.13 -4.91
N TYR A 214 -20.37 -18.04 -5.62
CA TYR A 214 -19.83 -19.36 -5.99
C TYR A 214 -18.48 -19.27 -6.72
N ARG A 215 -18.32 -18.31 -7.64
CA ARG A 215 -17.03 -18.10 -8.33
C ARG A 215 -15.85 -17.85 -7.37
N VAL A 216 -16.09 -17.22 -6.22
CA VAL A 216 -15.06 -16.97 -5.20
C VAL A 216 -14.79 -18.23 -4.41
N VAL A 217 -15.83 -19.00 -4.08
CA VAL A 217 -15.68 -20.31 -3.45
C VAL A 217 -14.85 -21.24 -4.34
N ASP A 218 -15.20 -21.34 -5.62
CA ASP A 218 -14.48 -22.14 -6.61
C ASP A 218 -13.00 -21.72 -6.69
N ALA A 219 -12.73 -20.41 -6.77
CA ALA A 219 -11.35 -19.91 -6.79
C ALA A 219 -10.56 -20.31 -5.54
N VAL A 220 -11.18 -20.27 -4.35
CA VAL A 220 -10.53 -20.70 -3.10
C VAL A 220 -10.34 -22.22 -3.07
N VAL A 221 -11.29 -23.01 -3.57
CA VAL A 221 -11.12 -24.46 -3.73
C VAL A 221 -9.95 -24.76 -4.66
N PHE A 222 -9.91 -24.14 -5.83
CA PHE A 222 -8.81 -24.29 -6.78
C PHE A 222 -7.47 -23.84 -6.20
N HIS A 223 -7.45 -22.79 -5.37
CA HIS A 223 -6.25 -22.39 -4.65
C HIS A 223 -5.69 -23.53 -3.79
N PHE A 224 -6.53 -24.20 -3.00
CA PHE A 224 -6.08 -25.30 -2.15
C PHE A 224 -5.73 -26.57 -2.95
N LEU A 225 -6.46 -26.87 -4.03
CA LEU A 225 -6.18 -28.02 -4.90
C LEU A 225 -4.82 -27.93 -5.59
N LYS A 226 -4.28 -26.72 -5.83
CA LYS A 226 -2.91 -26.55 -6.37
C LYS A 226 -1.84 -27.26 -5.53
N PHE A 227 -2.10 -27.49 -4.25
CA PHE A 227 -1.16 -28.12 -3.33
C PHE A 227 -1.36 -29.63 -3.15
N GLU A 228 -2.36 -30.25 -3.82
CA GLU A 228 -2.64 -31.69 -3.69
C GLU A 228 -1.42 -32.57 -3.99
N LYS A 229 -0.64 -32.19 -5.00
CA LYS A 229 0.58 -32.89 -5.43
C LYS A 229 1.86 -32.20 -4.99
N ASP A 230 1.76 -31.18 -4.15
CA ASP A 230 2.91 -30.44 -3.66
C ASP A 230 3.61 -31.26 -2.57
N LYS A 231 4.89 -31.55 -2.80
CA LYS A 231 5.72 -32.34 -1.88
C LYS A 231 6.29 -31.51 -0.72
N ARG A 232 6.09 -30.19 -0.72
CA ARG A 232 6.57 -29.30 0.33
C ARG A 232 5.78 -29.50 1.62
N GLU A 233 6.45 -29.35 2.75
CA GLU A 233 5.78 -29.27 4.05
C GLU A 233 5.09 -27.90 4.16
N LEU A 234 3.76 -27.90 4.17
CA LEU A 234 2.96 -26.68 4.23
C LEU A 234 2.91 -26.15 5.66
N PRO A 235 3.00 -24.82 5.87
CA PRO A 235 3.01 -24.25 7.21
C PRO A 235 1.63 -24.35 7.86
N VAL A 236 1.60 -24.31 9.20
CA VAL A 236 0.36 -24.32 10.00
C VAL A 236 -0.66 -23.26 9.57
N LEU A 237 -0.20 -22.10 9.08
CA LEU A 237 -1.06 -21.02 8.60
C LEU A 237 -1.88 -21.43 7.37
N TRP A 238 -1.33 -22.29 6.50
CA TRP A 238 -2.05 -22.84 5.36
C TRP A 238 -3.18 -23.76 5.84
N HIS A 239 -2.87 -24.70 6.75
CA HIS A 239 -3.86 -25.61 7.32
C HIS A 239 -4.97 -24.88 8.08
N GLN A 240 -4.64 -23.84 8.83
CA GLN A 240 -5.64 -22.99 9.50
C GLN A 240 -6.54 -22.25 8.52
N SER A 241 -5.99 -21.76 7.41
CA SER A 241 -6.78 -21.12 6.34
C SER A 241 -7.75 -22.13 5.71
N LEU A 242 -7.29 -23.34 5.42
CA LEU A 242 -8.13 -24.42 4.89
C LEU A 242 -9.23 -24.85 5.89
N LEU A 243 -8.87 -25.01 7.16
CA LEU A 243 -9.83 -25.35 8.21
C LEU A 243 -10.92 -24.27 8.33
N THR A 244 -10.54 -23.00 8.30
CA THR A 244 -11.48 -21.87 8.38
C THR A 244 -12.45 -21.88 7.20
N PHE A 245 -11.95 -22.21 5.99
CA PHE A 245 -12.78 -22.38 4.81
C PHE A 245 -13.75 -23.56 4.94
N ALA A 246 -13.29 -24.73 5.41
CA ALA A 246 -14.13 -25.92 5.53
C ALA A 246 -15.18 -25.82 6.66
N GLN A 247 -14.92 -25.02 7.69
CA GLN A 247 -15.85 -24.81 8.81
C GLN A 247 -17.05 -23.91 8.47
N ARG A 248 -16.99 -23.18 7.35
CA ARG A 248 -17.99 -22.18 6.97
C ARG A 248 -18.63 -22.51 5.64
#